data_AF-A0AA51QPX9-F1
#
_entry.id   AF-A0AA51QPX9-F1
#
_cell.length_a   1.000
_cell.length_b   1.000
_cell.length_c   1.000
_cell.angle_alpha   90.00
_cell.angle_beta   90.00
_cell.angle_gamma   90.00
#
_symmetry.space_group_name_H-M   'P 1'
#
loop_
_entity.id
_entity.type
_entity.pdbx_description
1 polymer ?
#
loop_
_entity_poly.entity_id
_entity_poly.type
_entity_poly.pdbx_seq_one_letter_code
_entity_poly.pdbx_strand_id
1 'polypeptide(L)' 'MGRDTEAIERDIENARNQLASTLDELSVRASPKNVMAHTKQTVMEKVNQPNVKYALVAVGAVVGALVLRKLLR' A
#
# COMPACT_ATOMS: atom_id res chain seq x y z
N MET A 1 37.27 -24.62 21.83
CA MET A 1 37.05 -23.33 21.14
C MET A 1 36.92 -23.47 19.63
N GLY A 2 37.63 -24.39 18.92
CA GLY A 2 37.41 -24.60 17.47
C GLY A 2 36.13 -25.38 17.09
N ARG A 3 35.66 -26.29 17.96
CA ARG A 3 34.43 -27.07 17.76
C ARG A 3 33.16 -26.22 17.82
N ASP A 4 33.23 -25.08 18.51
CA ASP A 4 32.12 -24.14 18.67
C ASP A 4 31.98 -23.24 17.44
N THR A 5 33.10 -22.87 16.80
CA THR A 5 33.12 -22.06 15.58
C THR A 5 32.48 -22.80 14.40
N GLU A 6 32.79 -24.08 14.21
CA GLU A 6 32.19 -24.92 13.16
C GLU A 6 30.67 -25.08 13.33
N ALA A 7 30.20 -25.14 14.58
CA ALA A 7 28.77 -25.18 14.88
C ALA A 7 28.09 -23.84 14.55
N ILE A 8 28.73 -22.71 14.90
CA ILE A 8 28.23 -21.37 14.60
C ILE A 8 28.19 -21.11 13.09
N GLU A 9 29.21 -21.51 12.33
CA GLU A 9 29.22 -21.37 10.86
C GLU A 9 28.07 -22.15 10.21
N ARG A 10 27.82 -23.37 10.67
CA ARG A 10 26.73 -24.22 10.17
C ARG A 10 25.37 -23.60 10.47
N ASP A 11 25.19 -22.99 11.65
CA ASP A 11 23.95 -22.28 12.00
C ASP A 11 23.75 -20.99 11.18
N ILE A 12 24.82 -20.25 10.87
CA ILE A 12 24.76 -19.08 9.99
C ILE A 12 24.35 -19.47 8.57
N GLU A 13 24.91 -20.55 8.03
CA GLU A 13 24.55 -21.07 6.70
C GLU A 13 23.07 -21.49 6.66
N ASN A 14 22.59 -22.18 7.71
CA ASN A 14 21.19 -22.57 7.86
C ASN A 14 20.27 -21.36 7.95
N ALA A 15 20.65 -20.35 8.74
CA ALA A 15 19.89 -19.11 8.87
C ALA A 15 19.83 -18.32 7.56
N ARG A 16 20.92 -18.31 6.78
CA ARG A 16 20.96 -17.68 5.44
C ARG A 16 19.99 -18.36 4.47
N ASN A 17 19.95 -19.69 4.45
CA ASN A 17 19.03 -20.43 3.59
C ASN A 17 17.55 -20.20 3.99
N GLN A 18 17.26 -20.11 5.28
CA GLN A 18 15.92 -19.77 5.78
C GLN A 18 15.54 -18.30 5.50
N LEU A 19 16.51 -17.39 5.48
CA LEU A 19 16.26 -15.99 5.12
C LEU A 19 15.96 -15.86 3.62
N ALA A 20 16.66 -16.61 2.76
CA ALA A 20 16.39 -16.62 1.32
C ALA A 20 14.98 -17.12 1.00
N SER A 21 14.51 -18.19 1.69
CA SER A 21 13.14 -18.69 1.49
C SER A 21 12.07 -17.74 2.03
N THR A 22 12.32 -17.08 3.17
CA THR A 22 11.38 -16.09 3.72
C THR A 22 11.35 -14.78 2.94
N LEU A 23 12.47 -14.38 2.31
CA LEU A 23 12.50 -13.22 1.43
C LEU A 23 11.67 -13.44 0.16
N ASP A 24 11.70 -14.66 -0.38
CA ASP A 24 10.90 -15.03 -1.56
C ASP A 24 9.40 -15.08 -1.21
N GLU A 25 9.03 -15.64 -0.05
CA GLU A 25 7.65 -15.57 0.46
C GLU A 25 7.18 -14.15 0.77
N LEU A 26 8.06 -13.30 1.34
CA LEU A 26 7.72 -11.91 1.63
C LEU A 26 7.58 -11.09 0.35
N SER A 27 8.37 -11.36 -0.69
CA SER A 27 8.24 -10.74 -2.01
C SER A 27 6.92 -11.13 -2.70
N VAL A 28 6.50 -12.39 -2.56
CA VAL A 28 5.21 -12.88 -3.07
C VAL A 28 4.04 -12.26 -2.29
N ARG A 29 4.12 -12.18 -0.95
CA ARG A 29 3.05 -11.63 -0.12
C ARG A 29 2.97 -10.10 -0.15
N ALA A 30 4.11 -9.43 -0.28
CA ALA A 30 4.21 -7.99 -0.50
C ALA A 30 4.03 -7.61 -1.97
N SER A 31 3.68 -8.55 -2.85
CA SER A 31 3.45 -8.24 -4.27
C SER A 31 2.46 -7.08 -4.39
N PRO A 32 2.92 -5.91 -4.87
CA PRO A 32 2.12 -4.69 -4.88
C PRO A 32 0.88 -4.81 -5.76
N LYS A 33 0.82 -5.81 -6.64
CA LYS A 33 -0.36 -6.13 -7.45
C LYS A 33 -1.62 -6.37 -6.60
N ASN A 34 -1.51 -7.12 -5.50
CA ASN A 34 -2.67 -7.43 -4.66
C ASN A 34 -3.03 -6.25 -3.75
N VAL A 35 -2.03 -5.54 -3.23
CA VAL A 35 -2.23 -4.31 -2.43
C VAL A 35 -2.90 -3.22 -3.29
N MET A 36 -2.50 -3.08 -4.55
CA MET A 36 -3.11 -2.14 -5.50
C MET A 36 -4.56 -2.50 -5.83
N ALA A 37 -4.88 -3.79 -5.99
CA ALA A 37 -6.25 -4.22 -6.24
C ALA A 37 -7.16 -3.90 -5.05
N HIS A 38 -6.74 -4.25 -3.83
CA HIS A 38 -7.49 -3.94 -2.60
C HIS A 38 -7.58 -2.43 -2.33
N THR A 39 -6.52 -1.67 -2.62
CA THR A 39 -6.51 -0.22 -2.45
C THR A 39 -7.44 0.46 -3.45
N LYS A 40 -7.40 0.07 -4.73
CA LYS A 40 -8.31 0.62 -5.75
C LYS A 40 -9.76 0.34 -5.38
N GLN A 41 -10.08 -0.88 -4.97
CA GLN A 41 -11.45 -1.23 -4.60
C GLN A 41 -11.91 -0.46 -3.36
N THR A 42 -11.08 -0.37 -2.32
CA THR A 42 -11.41 0.39 -1.10
C THR A 42 -11.60 1.89 -1.38
N VAL A 43 -10.78 2.47 -2.25
CA VAL A 43 -10.92 3.87 -2.67
C VAL A 43 -12.21 4.05 -3.46
N MET A 44 -12.51 3.15 -4.41
CA MET A 44 -13.74 3.21 -5.19
C MET A 44 -14.98 3.05 -4.30
N GLU A 45 -14.93 2.17 -3.31
CA GLU A 45 -16.00 1.98 -2.32
C GLU A 45 -16.18 3.25 -1.47
N LYS A 46 -15.10 3.86 -0.98
CA LYS A 46 -15.16 5.11 -0.20
C LYS A 46 -15.73 6.27 -1.02
N VAL A 47 -15.29 6.45 -2.27
CA VAL A 47 -15.85 7.46 -3.17
C VAL A 47 -17.31 7.16 -3.51
N ASN A 48 -17.69 5.88 -3.56
CA ASN A 48 -19.07 5.49 -3.82
C ASN A 48 -20.01 5.70 -2.64
N GLN A 49 -19.50 5.95 -1.43
CA GLN A 49 -20.35 6.22 -0.27
C GLN A 49 -21.19 7.49 -0.50
N PRO A 50 -22.49 7.45 -0.20
CA PRO A 50 -23.40 8.58 -0.47
C PRO A 50 -22.91 9.87 0.20
N ASN A 51 -22.40 9.77 1.42
CA ASN A 51 -21.87 10.92 2.17
C ASN A 51 -20.69 11.59 1.44
N VAL A 52 -19.77 10.80 0.87
CA VAL A 52 -18.61 11.30 0.14
C VAL A 52 -19.04 11.91 -1.20
N LYS A 53 -20.00 11.30 -1.89
CA LYS A 53 -20.56 11.86 -3.14
C LYS A 53 -21.17 13.24 -2.91
N TYR A 54 -22.05 13.38 -1.91
CA TYR A 54 -22.68 14.68 -1.63
C TYR A 54 -21.66 15.72 -1.18
N ALA A 55 -20.67 15.35 -0.37
CA ALA A 55 -19.59 16.25 0.00
C ALA A 55 -18.77 16.71 -1.22
N LEU A 56 -18.40 15.79 -2.13
CA LEU A 56 -17.69 16.13 -3.36
C LEU A 56 -18.49 17.06 -4.27
N VAL A 57 -19.79 16.81 -4.43
CA VAL A 57 -20.67 17.68 -5.22
C VAL A 57 -20.79 19.07 -4.59
N ALA A 58 -20.94 19.15 -3.26
CA ALA A 58 -21.02 20.43 -2.56
C ALA A 58 -19.72 21.25 -2.72
N VAL A 59 -18.57 20.62 -2.51
CA VAL A 59 -17.26 21.27 -2.73
C VAL A 59 -17.10 21.70 -4.19
N GLY A 60 -17.42 20.81 -5.13
CA GLY A 60 -17.36 21.09 -6.56
C GLY A 60 -18.25 22.26 -6.97
N ALA A 61 -19.47 22.34 -6.43
CA ALA A 61 -20.39 23.44 -6.68
C ALA A 61 -19.86 24.78 -6.14
N VAL A 62 -19.32 24.80 -4.91
CA VAL A 62 -18.73 26.00 -4.32
C VAL A 62 -17.54 26.49 -5.15
N VAL A 63 -16.61 25.59 -5.49
CA VAL A 63 -15.44 25.93 -6.31
C VAL A 63 -15.87 26.40 -7.69
N GLY A 64 -16.79 25.70 -8.35
CA GLY A 64 -17.32 26.08 -9.65
C GLY A 64 -18.00 27.46 -9.63
N ALA A 65 -18.80 27.75 -8.61
CA ALA A 65 -19.43 29.06 -8.42
C ALA A 65 -18.40 30.17 -8.20
N LEU A 66 -17.34 29.92 -7.41
CA LEU A 66 -16.25 30.87 -7.19
C LEU A 66 -15.47 31.15 -8.48
N VAL A 67 -15.18 30.12 -9.28
CA VAL A 67 -14.50 30.27 -10.58
C VAL A 67 -15.38 31.04 -11.56
N LEU A 68 -16.66 30.70 -11.67
CA LEU A 68 -17.62 31.45 -12.49
C LEU A 68 -17.72 32.91 -12.08
N ARG A 69 -17.82 33.18 -10.78
CA ARG A 69 -17.84 34.55 -10.24
C ARG A 69 -16.56 35.32 -10.55
N LYS A 70 -15.41 34.65 -10.60
CA LYS A 70 -14.12 35.26 -10.96
C LYS A 70 -14.00 35.52 -12.46
N LEU A 71 -14.60 34.70 -13.31
CA LEU A 71 -14.56 34.86 -14.77
C LEU A 71 -15.58 35.90 -15.27
N LEU A 72 -16.71 36.03 -14.58
CA LEU A 72 -17.80 36.97 -14.91
C LEU A 72 -17.63 38.36 -14.28
N ARG A 73 -16.52 38.61 -13.59
CA ARG A 73 -16.13 39.90 -13.01
C ARG A 73 -14.82 40.36 -13.62
#